data_AF-A0A7C1Y5C2-F1
#
_entry.id   AF-A0A7C1Y5C2-F1
#
_cell.length_a   1.000
_cell.length_b   1.000
_cell.length_c   1.000
_cell.angle_alpha   90.00
_cell.angle_beta   90.00
_cell.angle_gamma   90.00
#
_symmetry.space_group_name_H-M   'P 1'
#
loop_
_entity.id
_entity.type
_entity.pdbx_description
1 polymer ?
#
loop_
_entity_poly.entity_id
_entity_poly.type
_entity_poly.pdbx_seq_one_letter_code
_entity_poly.pdbx_strand_id
1 'polypeptide(L)'
;MTNYKGIHSMSRSKTKPYRLFFVMTLLLTSVFLNIAGCSSSPIDKQSCKAWAEITTGEYLLTNNVWGAQDYKDIKQCIATKDKGYEWNWQWQGHDGNVLAYPSILYGHKPWNKHSTSPRLPVKVDDVKKLTVTFKAKQVGSGSHNLLLESWITSSAVPKPSTRTVELAIHLFQQNWPGMPGKKVDTVFIDNHQFDVYVEPSIDVPGDEYHWLYLGFVYTGVKNNQLPSNS
;
A
#
# COMPACT_ATOMS: atom_id res chain seq x y z
N MET A 1 -32.01 -22.06 51.78
CA MET A 1 -30.76 -21.90 52.53
C MET A 1 -30.52 -20.42 52.76
N THR A 2 -30.70 -20.01 54.03
CA THR A 2 -30.10 -18.85 54.75
C THR A 2 -30.27 -17.45 54.11
N ASN A 3 -31.38 -16.72 54.34
CA ASN A 3 -31.69 -15.79 55.45
C ASN A 3 -30.61 -14.73 55.79
N TYR A 4 -30.86 -13.43 55.56
CA TYR A 4 -31.35 -12.48 56.59
C TYR A 4 -31.43 -11.02 56.07
N LYS A 5 -32.54 -10.35 56.40
CA LYS A 5 -32.73 -8.88 56.42
C LYS A 5 -31.93 -8.24 57.55
N GLY A 6 -31.56 -6.97 57.44
CA GLY A 6 -31.12 -6.19 58.60
C GLY A 6 -30.88 -4.72 58.30
N ILE A 7 -31.92 -3.90 58.50
CA ILE A 7 -31.80 -2.44 58.69
C ILE A 7 -31.76 -2.20 60.21
N HIS A 8 -30.74 -1.52 60.72
CA HIS A 8 -30.79 -0.82 62.02
C HIS A 8 -29.94 0.46 62.01
N SER A 9 -30.65 1.59 62.04
CA SER A 9 -30.53 2.73 62.98
C SER A 9 -29.16 3.11 63.60
N MET A 10 -28.70 4.30 63.20
CA MET A 10 -28.32 5.48 64.00
C MET A 10 -27.34 5.36 65.19
N SER A 11 -26.22 6.09 65.10
CA SER A 11 -25.62 6.80 66.25
C SER A 11 -24.86 8.05 65.77
N ARG A 12 -25.27 9.22 66.28
CA ARG A 12 -24.55 10.50 66.22
C ARG A 12 -23.68 10.61 67.48
N SER A 13 -22.39 10.93 67.34
CA SER A 13 -21.59 11.42 68.46
C SER A 13 -20.60 12.51 68.05
N LYS A 14 -20.95 13.73 68.47
CA LYS A 14 -20.16 14.79 69.10
C LYS A 14 -18.77 15.17 68.54
N THR A 15 -18.78 16.38 68.00
CA THR A 15 -17.69 17.37 67.81
C THR A 15 -16.69 17.51 68.98
N LYS A 16 -15.42 17.82 68.66
CA LYS A 16 -14.62 18.91 69.26
C LYS A 16 -13.48 19.36 68.31
N PRO A 17 -12.96 20.60 68.44
CA PRO A 17 -12.48 21.41 67.32
C PRO A 17 -10.97 21.64 67.33
N TYR A 18 -10.28 21.62 66.19
CA TYR A 18 -8.93 22.17 66.08
C TYR A 18 -8.64 22.83 64.73
N ARG A 19 -8.55 24.16 64.82
CA ARG A 19 -7.62 25.12 64.19
C ARG A 19 -7.32 25.03 62.68
N LEU A 20 -7.74 26.12 62.04
CA LEU A 20 -7.32 26.67 60.76
C LEU A 20 -5.79 26.75 60.61
N PHE A 21 -5.25 26.19 59.52
CA PHE A 21 -4.00 26.64 58.91
C PHE A 21 -4.19 26.65 57.39
N PHE A 22 -4.01 27.84 56.81
CA PHE A 22 -3.94 28.09 55.37
C PHE A 22 -2.62 27.54 54.84
N VAL A 23 -2.65 26.62 53.88
CA VAL A 23 -1.59 26.48 52.88
C VAL A 23 -2.26 26.34 51.52
N MET A 24 -2.21 27.45 50.79
CA MET A 24 -2.57 27.54 49.39
C MET A 24 -1.49 26.84 48.57
N THR A 25 -1.76 25.60 48.14
CA THR A 25 -0.95 24.94 47.11
C THR A 25 -1.77 24.91 45.84
N LEU A 26 -1.40 25.78 44.90
CA LEU A 26 -1.80 25.70 43.50
C LEU A 26 -1.36 24.33 42.96
N LEU A 27 -2.26 23.35 42.92
CA LEU A 27 -2.11 22.19 42.06
C LEU A 27 -2.66 22.60 40.69
N LEU A 28 -1.74 23.00 39.80
CA LEU A 28 -1.95 22.92 38.37
C LEU A 28 -2.31 21.47 38.04
N THR A 29 -3.60 21.15 38.02
CA THR A 29 -4.09 20.01 37.27
C THR A 29 -3.90 20.38 35.81
N SER A 30 -2.74 20.05 35.27
CA SER A 30 -2.57 19.90 33.83
C SER A 30 -3.57 18.84 33.39
N VAL A 31 -4.74 19.32 32.95
CA VAL A 31 -5.57 18.58 32.03
C VAL A 31 -4.72 18.42 30.78
N PHE A 32 -3.96 17.33 30.70
CA PHE A 32 -3.49 16.84 29.43
C PHE A 32 -4.76 16.45 28.67
N LEU A 33 -5.24 17.37 27.83
CA LEU A 33 -6.03 16.95 26.68
C LEU A 33 -5.16 15.92 25.97
N ASN A 34 -5.54 14.64 26.08
CA ASN A 34 -5.17 13.66 25.08
C ASN A 34 -5.87 14.13 23.79
N ILE A 35 -5.23 15.07 23.09
CA ILE A 35 -5.45 15.20 21.67
C ILE A 35 -5.10 13.82 21.16
N ALA A 36 -6.09 13.07 20.68
CA ALA A 36 -5.86 11.85 19.92
C ALA A 36 -5.04 12.27 18.70
N GLY A 37 -3.72 12.37 18.89
CA GLY A 37 -2.77 12.47 17.83
C GLY A 37 -3.02 11.24 16.97
N CYS A 38 -3.14 11.44 15.66
CA CYS A 38 -3.07 10.35 14.71
C CYS A 38 -1.73 9.63 14.97
N SER A 39 -1.74 8.58 15.80
CA SER A 39 -0.56 7.78 16.05
C SER A 39 -0.26 7.04 14.76
N SER A 40 0.67 7.57 13.96
CA SER A 40 1.28 6.79 12.91
C SER A 40 2.01 5.62 13.56
N SER A 41 1.75 4.41 13.09
CA SER A 41 2.53 3.25 13.51
C SER A 41 4.02 3.53 13.28
N PRO A 42 4.90 3.19 14.23
CA PRO A 42 6.33 3.41 14.09
C PRO A 42 6.87 2.68 12.86
N ILE A 43 7.92 3.25 12.28
CA ILE A 43 8.66 2.62 11.17
C ILE A 43 9.61 1.57 11.77
N ASP A 44 9.53 0.34 11.28
CA ASP A 44 10.39 -0.76 11.73
C ASP A 44 11.72 -0.76 10.94
N LYS A 45 11.63 -0.66 9.61
CA LYS A 45 12.77 -0.57 8.69
C LYS A 45 12.45 0.42 7.59
N GLN A 46 13.43 1.21 7.16
CA GLN A 46 13.32 2.14 6.04
C GLN A 46 14.58 2.11 5.18
N SER A 47 14.40 2.33 3.88
CA SER A 47 15.52 2.57 2.97
C SER A 47 15.12 3.50 1.84
N CYS A 48 16.06 4.35 1.43
CA CYS A 48 15.90 5.30 0.33
C CYS A 48 16.83 5.01 -0.85
N LYS A 49 17.52 3.85 -0.86
CA LYS A 49 18.35 3.45 -2.00
C LYS A 49 17.46 3.09 -3.18
N ALA A 50 17.82 3.48 -4.40
CA ALA A 50 17.02 3.28 -5.61
C ALA A 50 16.51 1.84 -5.81
N TRP A 51 17.36 0.86 -5.48
CA TRP A 51 17.07 -0.57 -5.59
C TRP A 51 16.96 -1.26 -4.23
N ALA A 52 16.57 -0.53 -3.18
CA ALA A 52 16.37 -1.12 -1.87
C ALA A 52 15.28 -2.19 -1.90
N GLU A 53 15.51 -3.28 -1.17
CA GLU A 53 14.55 -4.34 -0.94
C GLU A 53 14.46 -4.65 0.56
N ILE A 54 13.23 -4.88 1.06
CA ILE A 54 12.97 -5.27 2.45
C ILE A 54 12.06 -6.51 2.43
N THR A 55 12.60 -7.66 2.84
CA THR A 55 11.83 -8.91 2.94
C THR A 55 10.96 -8.93 4.20
N THR A 56 9.72 -9.38 4.07
CA THR A 56 8.77 -9.56 5.18
C THR A 56 7.96 -10.84 4.96
N GLY A 57 8.40 -11.96 5.54
CA GLY A 57 7.80 -13.26 5.26
C GLY A 57 7.96 -13.65 3.78
N GLU A 58 6.85 -13.98 3.11
CA GLU A 58 6.81 -14.31 1.67
C GLU A 58 6.70 -13.07 0.76
N TYR A 59 6.75 -11.87 1.32
CA TYR A 59 6.65 -10.62 0.59
C TYR A 59 8.00 -9.90 0.50
N LEU A 60 8.20 -9.18 -0.59
CA LEU A 60 9.38 -8.35 -0.81
C LEU A 60 8.95 -6.94 -1.18
N LEU A 61 9.19 -5.99 -0.29
CA LEU A 61 9.00 -4.57 -0.58
C LEU A 61 10.18 -4.06 -1.39
N THR A 62 9.94 -3.45 -2.54
CA THR A 62 10.98 -2.96 -3.44
C THR A 62 10.81 -1.47 -3.74
N ASN A 63 11.92 -0.72 -3.77
CA ASN A 63 11.89 0.71 -4.09
C ASN A 63 11.83 0.95 -5.62
N ASN A 64 12.52 0.12 -6.41
CA ASN A 64 12.37 0.02 -7.86
C ASN A 64 12.29 1.37 -8.62
N VAL A 65 13.37 2.16 -8.55
CA VAL A 65 13.51 3.43 -9.27
C VAL A 65 14.15 3.20 -10.63
N TRP A 66 13.47 2.43 -11.49
CA TRP A 66 14.04 1.90 -12.73
C TRP A 66 14.13 2.91 -13.88
N GLY A 67 13.14 3.81 -13.98
CA GLY A 67 13.01 4.78 -15.07
C GLY A 67 13.58 6.16 -14.75
N ALA A 68 14.26 6.31 -13.61
CA ALA A 68 14.77 7.60 -13.15
C ALA A 68 16.32 7.69 -13.10
N GLN A 69 17.01 6.81 -13.83
CA GLN A 69 18.48 6.68 -13.76
C GLN A 69 19.21 7.97 -14.17
N ASP A 70 18.64 8.74 -15.09
CA ASP A 70 19.22 9.99 -15.60
C ASP A 70 18.86 11.22 -14.75
N TYR A 71 17.99 11.07 -13.75
CA TYR A 71 17.52 12.19 -12.92
C TYR A 71 18.22 12.22 -11.56
N LYS A 72 18.81 13.36 -11.22
CA LYS A 72 19.60 13.55 -9.98
C LYS A 72 18.75 13.91 -8.76
N ASP A 73 17.53 14.40 -8.98
CA ASP A 73 16.68 15.01 -7.92
C ASP A 73 15.46 14.15 -7.56
N ILE A 74 15.61 12.82 -7.62
CA ILE A 74 14.56 11.87 -7.25
C ILE A 74 14.77 11.43 -5.80
N LYS A 75 13.79 11.70 -4.94
CA LYS A 75 13.76 11.17 -3.58
C LYS A 75 12.64 10.16 -3.46
N GLN A 76 12.98 8.93 -3.11
CA GLN A 76 12.00 7.88 -2.83
C GLN A 76 12.49 6.93 -1.75
N CYS A 77 11.63 6.67 -0.78
CA CYS A 77 11.92 5.74 0.32
C CYS A 77 10.79 4.73 0.48
N ILE A 78 11.17 3.50 0.80
CA ILE A 78 10.26 2.43 1.23
C ILE A 78 10.44 2.18 2.73
N ALA A 79 9.36 1.82 3.41
CA ALA A 79 9.35 1.50 4.83
C ALA A 79 8.38 0.36 5.16
N THR A 80 8.74 -0.39 6.20
CA THR A 80 7.85 -1.33 6.90
C THR A 80 7.36 -0.69 8.19
N LYS A 81 6.12 -1.01 8.57
CA LYS A 81 5.47 -0.60 9.81
C LYS A 81 4.85 -1.83 10.47
N ASP A 82 4.55 -1.73 11.77
CA ASP A 82 3.88 -2.79 12.55
C ASP A 82 2.68 -3.43 11.82
N LYS A 83 1.93 -2.65 11.04
CA LYS A 83 0.77 -3.12 10.25
C LYS A 83 0.79 -2.68 8.78
N GLY A 84 1.92 -2.85 8.10
CA GLY A 84 1.96 -2.78 6.64
C GLY A 84 3.20 -2.11 6.08
N TYR A 85 3.01 -1.47 4.93
CA TYR A 85 4.07 -0.87 4.14
C TYR A 85 3.76 0.59 3.85
N GLU A 86 4.81 1.36 3.66
CA GLU A 86 4.71 2.74 3.23
C GLU A 86 5.81 3.02 2.20
N TRP A 87 5.52 3.88 1.25
CA TRP A 87 6.53 4.54 0.45
C TRP A 87 6.17 6.01 0.29
N ASN A 88 7.20 6.85 0.27
CA ASN A 88 7.09 8.28 0.07
C ASN A 88 7.99 8.67 -1.10
N TRP A 89 7.51 9.57 -1.94
CA TRP A 89 8.24 10.03 -3.11
C TRP A 89 8.15 11.56 -3.25
N GLN A 90 9.18 12.13 -3.83
CA GLN A 90 9.25 13.52 -4.27
C GLN A 90 10.04 13.56 -5.57
N TRP A 91 9.35 13.85 -6.68
CA TRP A 91 9.91 13.92 -8.02
C TRP A 91 9.62 15.31 -8.61
N GLN A 92 10.52 15.86 -9.42
CA GLN A 92 10.41 17.22 -9.95
C GLN A 92 10.22 17.20 -11.48
N GLY A 93 8.98 17.43 -11.95
CA GLY A 93 8.68 17.83 -13.32
C GLY A 93 9.42 17.08 -14.43
N HIS A 94 9.15 15.78 -14.59
CA HIS A 94 9.77 14.95 -15.61
C HIS A 94 8.80 14.65 -16.77
N ASP A 95 9.35 14.24 -17.93
CA ASP A 95 8.74 14.25 -19.27
C ASP A 95 7.64 13.18 -19.51
N GLY A 96 6.80 12.89 -18.51
CA GLY A 96 5.68 11.95 -18.63
C GLY A 96 6.07 10.46 -18.62
N ASN A 97 7.36 10.13 -18.59
CA ASN A 97 7.85 8.77 -18.44
C ASN A 97 7.62 8.23 -17.02
N VAL A 98 7.43 6.90 -16.90
CA VAL A 98 7.34 6.22 -15.61
C VAL A 98 8.73 6.20 -14.95
N LEU A 99 8.84 6.81 -13.77
CA LEU A 99 10.14 6.97 -13.08
C LEU A 99 10.46 5.82 -12.13
N ALA A 100 9.44 5.30 -11.46
CA ALA A 100 9.61 4.26 -10.46
C ALA A 100 8.33 3.45 -10.28
N TYR A 101 8.47 2.27 -9.69
CA TYR A 101 7.34 1.42 -9.33
C TYR A 101 7.59 0.76 -7.95
N PRO A 102 7.53 1.53 -6.85
CA PRO A 102 7.61 0.96 -5.52
C PRO A 102 6.46 -0.04 -5.33
N SER A 103 6.81 -1.25 -4.90
CA SER A 103 5.88 -2.38 -4.96
C SER A 103 6.11 -3.41 -3.87
N ILE A 104 5.06 -4.16 -3.57
CA ILE A 104 5.10 -5.34 -2.70
C ILE A 104 5.00 -6.55 -3.62
N LEU A 105 6.10 -7.28 -3.75
CA LEU A 105 6.17 -8.48 -4.59
C LEU A 105 5.79 -9.72 -3.78
N TYR A 106 4.98 -10.58 -4.40
CA TYR A 106 4.71 -11.94 -3.97
C TYR A 106 4.87 -12.89 -5.17
N GLY A 107 5.81 -13.84 -5.10
CA GLY A 107 6.17 -14.73 -6.21
C GLY A 107 7.46 -14.32 -6.89
N HIS A 108 7.55 -14.49 -8.22
CA HIS A 108 8.81 -14.38 -8.96
C HIS A 108 8.70 -13.37 -10.11
N LYS A 109 9.32 -12.19 -9.94
CA LYS A 109 9.48 -11.22 -11.04
C LYS A 109 10.61 -11.65 -11.99
N PRO A 110 10.52 -11.41 -13.31
CA PRO A 110 11.51 -11.87 -14.31
C PRO A 110 12.97 -11.49 -14.01
N TRP A 111 13.21 -10.37 -13.33
CA TRP A 111 14.56 -9.91 -12.99
C TRP A 111 15.12 -10.48 -11.68
N ASN A 112 14.30 -11.18 -10.90
CA ASN A 112 14.74 -11.78 -9.65
C ASN A 112 15.40 -13.14 -9.86
N LYS A 113 16.41 -13.43 -9.04
CA LYS A 113 17.05 -14.75 -9.01
C LYS A 113 16.15 -15.85 -8.44
N HIS A 114 15.27 -15.49 -7.51
CA HIS A 114 14.42 -16.42 -6.79
C HIS A 114 13.01 -15.87 -6.60
N SER A 115 12.05 -16.78 -6.46
CA SER A 115 10.70 -16.46 -5.99
C SER A 115 10.69 -16.10 -4.51
N THR A 116 9.79 -15.21 -4.10
CA THR A 116 9.55 -14.90 -2.68
C THR A 116 8.63 -15.92 -2.01
N SER A 117 7.99 -16.81 -2.78
CA SER A 117 7.10 -17.84 -2.27
C SER A 117 7.21 -19.13 -3.08
N PRO A 118 7.15 -20.32 -2.46
CA PRO A 118 7.13 -21.59 -3.18
C PRO A 118 5.84 -21.82 -3.99
N ARG A 119 4.80 -20.99 -3.82
CA ARG A 119 3.52 -21.14 -4.52
C ARG A 119 3.53 -20.55 -5.94
N LEU A 120 4.51 -19.72 -6.27
CA LEU A 120 4.67 -19.10 -7.58
C LEU A 120 6.12 -19.26 -8.06
N PRO A 121 6.36 -19.46 -9.37
CA PRO A 121 5.37 -19.46 -10.45
C PRO A 121 4.51 -20.74 -10.49
N VAL A 122 3.32 -20.61 -11.07
CA VAL A 122 2.36 -21.70 -11.31
C VAL A 122 1.82 -21.57 -12.74
N LYS A 123 1.41 -22.67 -13.38
CA LYS A 123 0.76 -22.59 -14.68
C LYS A 123 -0.60 -21.90 -14.55
N VAL A 124 -0.94 -21.07 -15.53
CA VAL A 124 -2.22 -20.32 -15.54
C VAL A 124 -3.41 -21.26 -15.44
N ASP A 125 -3.41 -22.37 -16.20
CA ASP A 125 -4.50 -23.36 -16.18
C ASP A 125 -4.67 -24.08 -14.84
N ASP A 126 -3.63 -24.08 -13.99
CA ASP A 126 -3.68 -24.68 -12.64
C ASP A 126 -4.19 -23.67 -11.58
N VAL A 127 -4.34 -22.38 -11.93
CA VAL A 127 -4.82 -21.34 -11.00
C VAL A 127 -6.34 -21.44 -10.86
N LYS A 128 -6.79 -22.05 -9.75
CA LYS A 128 -8.22 -22.08 -9.39
C LYS A 128 -8.71 -20.73 -8.86
N LYS A 129 -7.87 -20.05 -8.07
CA LYS A 129 -8.19 -18.76 -7.46
C LYS A 129 -6.90 -18.06 -7.03
N LEU A 130 -6.74 -16.80 -7.41
CA LEU A 130 -5.73 -15.90 -6.88
C LEU A 130 -6.45 -14.72 -6.23
N THR A 131 -6.25 -14.54 -4.92
CA THR A 131 -6.92 -13.47 -4.15
C THR A 131 -5.88 -12.49 -3.66
N VAL A 132 -6.09 -11.21 -3.96
CA VAL A 132 -5.30 -10.11 -3.44
C VAL A 132 -6.22 -9.26 -2.57
N THR A 133 -5.83 -9.00 -1.34
CA THR A 133 -6.61 -8.17 -0.40
C THR A 133 -5.69 -7.19 0.28
N PHE A 134 -6.02 -5.91 0.19
CA PHE A 134 -5.26 -4.85 0.84
C PHE A 134 -6.18 -3.69 1.21
N LYS A 135 -5.66 -2.79 2.03
CA LYS A 135 -6.20 -1.45 2.25
C LYS A 135 -5.10 -0.48 1.90
N ALA A 136 -5.37 0.43 0.99
CA ALA A 136 -4.42 1.46 0.60
C ALA A 136 -4.97 2.84 0.98
N LYS A 137 -4.07 3.71 1.41
CA LYS A 137 -4.31 5.14 1.52
C LYS A 137 -3.23 5.83 0.71
N GLN A 138 -3.65 6.67 -0.22
CA GLN A 138 -2.74 7.46 -1.03
C GLN A 138 -2.94 8.94 -0.71
N VAL A 139 -1.83 9.65 -0.49
CA VAL A 139 -1.82 11.09 -0.32
C VAL A 139 -0.67 11.61 -1.16
N GLY A 140 -0.98 12.40 -2.17
CA GLY A 140 0.02 12.88 -3.11
C GLY A 140 -0.60 13.76 -4.19
N SER A 141 0.26 14.42 -4.94
CA SER A 141 -0.09 15.20 -6.12
C SER A 141 0.83 14.81 -7.27
N GLY A 142 0.59 15.37 -8.46
CA GLY A 142 1.32 15.01 -9.67
C GLY A 142 0.69 13.85 -10.42
N SER A 143 1.51 13.15 -11.21
CA SER A 143 1.10 12.03 -12.06
C SER A 143 1.51 10.70 -11.45
N HIS A 144 0.54 9.83 -11.16
CA HIS A 144 0.75 8.54 -10.51
C HIS A 144 -0.49 7.65 -10.57
N ASN A 145 -0.31 6.37 -10.28
CA ASN A 145 -1.37 5.37 -10.26
C ASN A 145 -1.21 4.39 -9.08
N LEU A 146 -2.26 3.60 -8.84
CA LEU A 146 -2.19 2.37 -8.07
C LEU A 146 -2.49 1.21 -9.02
N LEU A 147 -1.52 0.32 -9.19
CA LEU A 147 -1.53 -0.75 -10.17
C LEU A 147 -1.19 -2.09 -9.50
N LEU A 148 -2.02 -3.10 -9.76
CA LEU A 148 -1.61 -4.50 -9.60
C LEU A 148 -0.99 -4.99 -10.90
N GLU A 149 0.23 -5.52 -10.82
CA GLU A 149 0.96 -6.05 -11.97
C GLU A 149 1.22 -7.54 -11.78
N SER A 150 1.08 -8.32 -12.85
CA SER A 150 1.44 -9.74 -12.89
C SER A 150 2.17 -10.07 -14.19
N TRP A 151 3.28 -10.79 -14.05
CA TRP A 151 4.06 -11.28 -15.18
C TRP A 151 3.67 -12.71 -15.50
N ILE A 152 3.21 -12.95 -16.73
CA ILE A 152 3.01 -14.29 -17.27
C ILE A 152 4.20 -14.62 -18.16
N THR A 153 4.82 -15.77 -17.90
CA THR A 153 6.01 -16.23 -18.60
C THR A 153 5.77 -17.57 -19.32
N SER A 154 6.51 -17.79 -20.40
CA SER A 154 6.50 -19.07 -21.14
C SER A 154 7.20 -20.21 -20.41
N SER A 155 7.86 -19.92 -19.28
CA SER A 155 8.63 -20.88 -18.48
C SER A 155 8.39 -20.67 -16.98
N ALA A 156 8.48 -21.76 -16.22
CA ALA A 156 8.46 -21.75 -14.75
C ALA A 156 9.76 -21.22 -14.13
N VAL A 157 10.76 -20.83 -14.94
CA VAL A 157 11.90 -20.06 -14.49
C VAL A 157 11.84 -18.68 -15.15
N PRO A 158 11.12 -17.71 -14.53
CA PRO A 158 10.99 -16.35 -15.04
C PRO A 158 12.34 -15.69 -15.30
N LYS A 159 12.47 -15.15 -16.51
CA LYS A 159 13.57 -14.33 -17.00
C LYS A 159 13.01 -13.26 -17.95
N PRO A 160 13.73 -12.14 -18.20
CA PRO A 160 13.32 -11.14 -19.17
C PRO A 160 12.89 -11.75 -20.53
N SER A 161 13.68 -12.70 -21.04
CA SER A 161 13.43 -13.40 -22.30
C SER A 161 12.22 -14.33 -22.33
N THR A 162 11.64 -14.64 -21.17
CA THR A 162 10.48 -15.54 -21.06
C THR A 162 9.18 -14.80 -20.82
N ARG A 163 9.22 -13.47 -20.68
CA ARG A 163 8.01 -12.66 -20.52
C ARG A 163 7.13 -12.80 -21.76
N THR A 164 5.84 -12.98 -21.53
CA THR A 164 4.85 -13.12 -22.62
C THR A 164 3.72 -12.12 -22.46
N VAL A 165 3.26 -11.89 -21.23
CA VAL A 165 2.19 -10.95 -20.93
C VAL A 165 2.52 -10.18 -19.65
N GLU A 166 2.29 -8.88 -19.69
CA GLU A 166 2.10 -8.03 -18.52
C GLU A 166 0.60 -7.82 -18.33
N LEU A 167 0.06 -8.39 -17.25
CA LEU A 167 -1.32 -8.17 -16.84
C LEU A 167 -1.35 -7.04 -15.81
N ALA A 168 -2.00 -5.94 -16.17
CA ALA A 168 -2.03 -4.71 -15.39
C ALA A 168 -3.46 -4.35 -14.99
N ILE A 169 -3.76 -4.22 -13.70
CA ILE A 169 -5.05 -3.77 -13.18
C ILE A 169 -4.87 -2.43 -12.47
N HIS A 170 -5.23 -1.34 -13.15
CA HIS A 170 -5.16 0.03 -12.62
C HIS A 170 -6.41 0.31 -11.78
N LEU A 171 -6.21 0.41 -10.47
CA LEU A 171 -7.29 0.66 -9.51
C LEU A 171 -7.48 2.15 -9.21
N PHE A 172 -6.46 2.95 -9.51
CA PHE A 172 -6.47 4.40 -9.36
C PHE A 172 -5.47 5.04 -10.30
N GLN A 173 -5.82 6.22 -10.82
CA GLN A 173 -4.94 7.05 -11.63
C GLN A 173 -5.21 8.52 -11.30
N GLN A 174 -4.16 9.34 -11.25
CA GLN A 174 -4.27 10.79 -11.16
C GLN A 174 -3.26 11.43 -12.09
N ASN A 175 -3.75 12.27 -13.01
CA ASN A 175 -2.96 12.92 -14.06
C ASN A 175 -2.09 11.92 -14.85
N TRP A 176 -2.53 10.66 -14.96
CA TRP A 176 -1.77 9.62 -15.63
C TRP A 176 -1.75 9.89 -17.14
N PRO A 177 -0.58 9.87 -17.81
CA PRO A 177 -0.43 10.39 -19.16
C PRO A 177 -1.14 9.55 -20.23
N GLY A 178 -1.47 8.30 -19.91
CA GLY A 178 -2.18 7.41 -20.81
C GLY A 178 -1.91 5.95 -20.48
N MET A 179 -2.57 5.07 -21.22
CA MET A 179 -2.39 3.64 -21.15
C MET A 179 -1.57 3.16 -22.34
N PRO A 180 -0.71 2.15 -22.18
CA PRO A 180 -0.11 1.49 -23.34
C PRO A 180 -1.19 0.93 -24.28
N GLY A 181 -0.95 1.05 -25.58
CA GLY A 181 -1.82 0.52 -26.62
C GLY A 181 -3.14 1.27 -26.77
N LYS A 182 -4.20 0.53 -27.15
CA LYS A 182 -5.52 1.10 -27.45
C LYS A 182 -6.58 0.50 -26.54
N LYS A 183 -7.59 1.31 -26.19
CA LYS A 183 -8.83 0.80 -25.59
C LYS A 183 -9.53 -0.08 -26.63
N VAL A 184 -9.75 -1.35 -26.29
CA VAL A 184 -10.43 -2.33 -27.15
C VAL A 184 -11.82 -2.69 -26.66
N ASP A 185 -12.10 -2.53 -25.36
CA ASP A 185 -13.38 -2.92 -24.78
C ASP A 185 -13.66 -2.20 -23.45
N THR A 186 -14.83 -2.49 -22.88
CA THR A 186 -15.27 -2.11 -21.54
C THR A 186 -16.02 -3.29 -20.94
N VAL A 187 -15.52 -3.84 -19.85
CA VAL A 187 -16.05 -5.06 -19.23
C VAL A 187 -16.54 -4.80 -17.81
N PHE A 188 -17.47 -5.64 -17.34
CA PHE A 188 -17.88 -5.68 -15.93
C PHE A 188 -17.30 -6.94 -15.27
N ILE A 189 -16.53 -6.74 -14.22
CA ILE A 189 -15.95 -7.80 -13.40
C ILE A 189 -16.39 -7.53 -11.96
N ASP A 190 -17.09 -8.47 -11.34
CA ASP A 190 -17.63 -8.33 -9.97
C ASP A 190 -18.40 -7.01 -9.75
N ASN A 191 -19.26 -6.63 -10.71
CA ASN A 191 -20.02 -5.36 -10.75
C ASN A 191 -19.17 -4.08 -10.81
N HIS A 192 -17.87 -4.19 -11.03
CA HIS A 192 -16.98 -3.08 -11.31
C HIS A 192 -16.71 -2.97 -12.80
N GLN A 193 -16.78 -1.75 -13.33
CA GLN A 193 -16.51 -1.48 -14.74
C GLN A 193 -15.02 -1.21 -14.95
N PHE A 194 -14.45 -1.85 -15.97
CA PHE A 194 -13.07 -1.67 -16.39
C PHE A 194 -12.99 -1.38 -17.87
N ASP A 195 -12.22 -0.36 -18.25
CA ASP A 195 -11.80 -0.18 -19.63
C ASP A 195 -10.62 -1.11 -19.94
N VAL A 196 -10.70 -1.85 -21.04
CA VAL A 196 -9.68 -2.83 -21.44
C VAL A 196 -8.77 -2.23 -22.49
N TYR A 197 -7.46 -2.25 -22.23
CA TYR A 197 -6.40 -1.76 -23.11
C TYR A 197 -5.48 -2.89 -23.53
N VAL A 198 -5.10 -2.90 -24.80
CA VAL A 198 -4.18 -3.90 -25.36
C VAL A 198 -3.09 -3.20 -26.17
N GLU A 199 -1.84 -3.50 -25.84
CA GLU A 199 -0.67 -3.25 -26.71
C GLU A 199 -0.10 -4.61 -27.11
N PRO A 200 -0.28 -5.05 -28.37
CA PRO A 200 0.18 -6.37 -28.83
C PRO A 200 1.67 -6.62 -28.61
N SER A 201 2.50 -5.56 -28.60
CA SER A 201 3.93 -5.67 -28.41
C SER A 201 4.50 -4.41 -27.76
N ILE A 202 4.66 -4.44 -26.44
CA ILE A 202 5.35 -3.38 -25.71
C ILE A 202 6.82 -3.32 -26.15
N ASP A 203 7.25 -2.12 -26.47
CA ASP A 203 8.64 -1.78 -26.70
C ASP A 203 9.10 -0.79 -25.62
N VAL A 204 10.12 -1.18 -24.85
CA VAL A 204 10.73 -0.34 -23.83
C VAL A 204 12.17 -0.07 -24.26
N PRO A 205 12.58 1.20 -24.43
CA PRO A 205 13.95 1.53 -24.78
C PRO A 205 14.96 0.88 -23.83
N GLY A 206 15.88 0.08 -24.41
CA GLY A 206 16.91 -0.62 -23.66
C GLY A 206 16.52 -2.01 -23.13
N ASP A 207 15.30 -2.48 -23.36
CA ASP A 207 14.90 -3.88 -23.15
C ASP A 207 14.82 -4.59 -24.52
N GLU A 208 15.50 -5.73 -24.65
CA GLU A 208 15.57 -6.48 -25.91
C GLU A 208 14.34 -7.36 -26.17
N TYR A 209 13.45 -7.50 -25.18
CA TYR A 209 12.31 -8.41 -25.27
C TYR A 209 11.00 -7.66 -25.18
N HIS A 210 10.06 -8.07 -26.03
CA HIS A 210 8.72 -7.52 -26.11
C HIS A 210 7.70 -8.46 -25.46
N TRP A 211 6.57 -7.91 -25.02
CA TRP A 211 5.47 -8.68 -24.44
C TRP A 211 4.13 -8.05 -24.78
N LEU A 212 3.08 -8.85 -24.68
CA LEU A 212 1.70 -8.36 -24.73
C LEU A 212 1.40 -7.56 -23.46
N TYR A 213 0.90 -6.34 -23.60
CA TYR A 213 0.27 -5.63 -22.50
C TYR A 213 -1.23 -5.89 -22.50
N LEU A 214 -1.75 -6.27 -21.35
CA LEU A 214 -3.18 -6.36 -21.10
C LEU A 214 -3.56 -5.54 -19.87
N GLY A 215 -4.11 -4.35 -20.11
CA GLY A 215 -4.49 -3.39 -19.09
C GLY A 215 -5.99 -3.38 -18.81
N PHE A 216 -6.38 -3.40 -17.53
CA PHE A 216 -7.73 -3.17 -17.05
C PHE A 216 -7.73 -1.90 -16.21
N VAL A 217 -8.48 -0.87 -16.61
CA VAL A 217 -8.54 0.42 -15.92
C VAL A 217 -9.89 0.60 -15.25
N TYR A 218 -9.89 0.64 -13.92
CA TYR A 218 -11.11 0.84 -13.15
C TYR A 218 -11.69 2.23 -13.41
N THR A 219 -12.95 2.30 -13.84
CA THR A 219 -13.60 3.58 -14.21
C THR A 219 -14.44 4.17 -13.06
N GLY A 220 -14.59 3.45 -11.96
CA GLY A 220 -15.43 3.87 -10.83
C GLY A 220 -14.75 4.80 -9.82
N VAL A 221 -13.54 5.30 -10.10
CA VAL A 221 -12.86 6.30 -9.27
C VAL A 221 -13.65 7.61 -9.28
N LYS A 222 -14.14 8.05 -8.12
CA LYS A 222 -14.80 9.36 -7.96
C LYS A 222 -13.90 10.30 -7.17
N ASN A 223 -13.81 11.56 -7.59
CA ASN A 223 -13.10 12.64 -6.88
C ASN A 223 -11.62 12.35 -6.58
N ASN A 224 -10.91 11.61 -7.44
CA ASN A 224 -9.52 11.20 -7.20
C ASN A 224 -9.32 10.48 -5.86
N GLN A 225 -10.31 9.68 -5.43
CA GLN A 225 -10.17 8.81 -4.26
C GLN A 225 -10.16 7.35 -4.67
N LEU A 226 -9.33 6.56 -3.98
CA LEU A 226 -9.31 5.10 -4.10
C LEU A 226 -10.73 4.54 -3.89
N PRO A 227 -11.10 3.46 -4.59
CA PRO A 227 -12.37 2.79 -4.34
C PRO A 227 -12.46 2.37 -2.87
N SER A 228 -13.54 2.79 -2.20
CA SER A 228 -13.87 2.32 -0.86
C SER A 228 -14.29 0.86 -0.95
N ASN A 229 -13.69 -0.03 -0.16
CA ASN A 229 -14.16 -1.41 -0.03
C ASN A 229 -15.65 -1.37 0.35
N SER A 230 -16.51 -1.90 -0.53
CA SER A 230 -17.90 -2.27 -0.22
C SER A 230 -17.94 -3.59 0.52
#